data_AF-A0A349B0T5-F1
#
_entry.id   AF-A0A349B0T5-F1
#
_cell.length_a   1.000
_cell.length_b   1.000
_cell.length_c   1.000
_cell.angle_alpha   90.00
_cell.angle_beta   90.00
_cell.angle_gamma   90.00
#
_symmetry.space_group_name_H-M   'P 1'
#
loop_
_entity.id
_entity.type
_entity.pdbx_description
1 polymer ?
#
loop_
_entity_poly.entity_id
_entity_poly.type
_entity_poly.pdbx_seq_one_letter_code
_entity_poly.pdbx_strand_id
1 'polypeptide(L)'
;MSVVRVDHVDGARVIHVEGCATDDDLRMALSSLRDHAGPTVLDLAELTLVGPGVAELVAGLVDTCGAVCVTARRHTARVILQRSGIGDLCVMFTSVGDALQALRLAEAGYGAGWSEGLEAAR
;
A
#
# COMPACT_ATOMS: atom_id res chain seq x y z
N MET A 1 20.09 -0.73 2.88
CA MET A 1 19.54 0.39 3.66
C MET A 1 18.29 0.83 2.94
N SER A 2 17.15 0.71 3.61
CA SER A 2 15.88 1.21 3.12
C SER A 2 15.70 2.66 3.52
N VAL A 3 15.06 3.44 2.64
CA VAL A 3 14.64 4.80 2.94
C VAL A 3 13.12 4.79 2.99
N VAL A 4 12.56 5.33 4.07
CA VAL A 4 11.12 5.53 4.20
C VAL A 4 10.84 7.03 4.25
N ARG A 5 10.01 7.48 3.32
CA ARG A 5 9.58 8.87 3.19
C ARG A 5 8.07 8.92 3.22
N VAL A 6 7.54 9.92 3.92
CA VAL A 6 6.09 10.10 4.09
C VAL A 6 5.69 11.45 3.54
N ASP A 7 4.83 11.43 2.53
CA ASP A 7 4.21 12.62 1.97
C ASP A 7 2.71 12.64 2.31
N HIS A 8 2.11 13.83 2.26
CA HIS A 8 0.66 14.00 2.27
C HIS A 8 0.25 14.67 0.97
N VAL A 9 -0.53 13.96 0.16
CA VAL A 9 -0.93 14.37 -1.19
C VAL A 9 -2.41 14.17 -1.33
N ASP A 10 -3.14 15.23 -1.68
CA ASP A 10 -4.59 15.18 -1.95
C ASP A 10 -5.36 14.38 -0.87
N GLY A 11 -5.20 14.75 0.40
CA GLY A 11 -5.90 14.11 1.53
C GLY A 11 -5.49 12.67 1.85
N ALA A 12 -4.55 12.09 1.09
CA ALA A 12 -3.97 10.78 1.36
C ALA A 12 -2.55 10.89 1.89
N ARG A 13 -2.17 9.95 2.74
CA ARG A 13 -0.79 9.75 3.14
C ARG A 13 -0.10 8.80 2.17
N VAL A 14 1.06 9.16 1.65
CA VAL A 14 1.85 8.32 0.76
C VAL A 14 3.15 7.93 1.48
N ILE A 15 3.33 6.63 1.71
CA ILE A 15 4.50 6.06 2.37
C ILE A 15 5.37 5.45 1.28
N HIS A 16 6.44 6.14 0.90
CA HIS A 16 7.42 5.65 -0.05
C HIS A 16 8.46 4.78 0.66
N VAL A 17 8.67 3.58 0.14
CA VAL A 17 9.75 2.69 0.59
C VAL A 17 10.68 2.41 -0.58
N GLU A 18 11.93 2.81 -0.44
CA GLU A 18 12.94 2.67 -1.48
C GLU A 18 14.09 1.75 -1.04
N GLY A 19 14.71 1.08 -2.02
CA GLY A 19 15.93 0.30 -1.83
C GLY A 19 15.69 -1.19 -1.53
N CYS A 20 16.53 -1.76 -0.67
CA CYS A 20 16.37 -3.13 -0.15
C CYS A 20 15.97 -3.01 1.32
N ALA A 21 14.68 -3.20 1.59
CA ALA A 21 14.15 -3.29 2.95
C ALA A 21 13.93 -4.76 3.29
N THR A 22 14.42 -5.19 4.45
CA THR A 22 13.94 -6.44 5.05
C THR A 22 12.54 -6.22 5.64
N ASP A 23 11.84 -7.31 5.94
CA ASP A 23 10.52 -7.23 6.59
C ASP A 23 10.61 -6.49 7.94
N ASP A 24 11.73 -6.62 8.67
CA ASP A 24 11.95 -5.90 9.93
C ASP A 24 12.19 -4.40 9.72
N ASP A 25 12.92 -4.01 8.67
CA ASP A 25 13.12 -2.59 8.33
C ASP A 25 11.78 -1.93 8.00
N LEU A 26 10.93 -2.61 7.22
CA LEU A 26 9.58 -2.16 6.91
C LEU A 26 8.73 -2.08 8.18
N ARG A 27 8.76 -3.10 9.03
CA ARG A 27 7.99 -3.12 10.29
C ARG A 27 8.33 -1.95 11.19
N MET A 28 9.62 -1.69 11.37
CA MET A 28 10.12 -0.60 12.22
C MET A 28 9.77 0.77 11.64
N ALA A 29 9.88 0.94 10.32
CA ALA A 29 9.51 2.20 9.69
C ALA A 29 8.00 2.48 9.80
N LEU A 30 7.18 1.45 9.55
CA LEU A 30 5.72 1.57 9.58
C LEU A 30 5.15 1.68 10.99
N SER A 31 5.82 1.12 12.02
CA SER A 31 5.34 1.23 13.41
C SER A 31 5.33 2.68 13.90
N SER A 32 6.26 3.51 13.45
CA SER A 32 6.31 4.94 13.75
C SER A 32 5.18 5.76 13.09
N LEU A 33 4.43 5.15 12.18
CA LEU A 33 3.40 5.80 11.37
C LEU A 33 1.98 5.33 11.75
N ARG A 34 1.81 4.59 12.85
CA ARG A 34 0.53 3.99 13.24
C ARG A 34 -0.52 4.98 13.79
N ASP A 35 -0.16 6.23 14.04
CA ASP A 35 -1.08 7.18 14.71
C ASP A 35 -2.00 7.96 13.75
N HIS A 36 -2.12 7.55 12.48
CA HIS A 36 -2.96 8.24 11.50
C HIS A 36 -4.00 7.30 10.87
N ALA A 37 -5.26 7.56 11.20
CA ALA A 37 -6.41 6.99 10.50
C ALA A 37 -6.68 7.80 9.23
N GLY A 38 -6.79 7.13 8.08
CA GLY A 38 -7.10 7.79 6.82
C GLY A 38 -6.50 7.07 5.59
N PRO A 39 -6.90 7.54 4.39
CA PRO A 39 -6.42 6.98 3.12
C PRO A 39 -4.89 6.93 3.07
N THR A 40 -4.33 5.73 2.95
CA THR A 40 -2.88 5.50 2.91
C THR A 40 -2.45 4.72 1.66
N VAL A 41 -1.49 5.27 0.91
CA VAL A 41 -0.81 4.59 -0.20
C VAL A 41 0.54 4.09 0.30
N LEU A 42 0.78 2.77 0.26
CA LEU A 42 2.11 2.19 0.49
C LEU A 42 2.82 2.00 -0.85
N ASP A 43 3.79 2.85 -1.14
CA ASP A 43 4.53 2.84 -2.39
C ASP A 43 5.81 2.01 -2.30
N LEU A 44 5.79 0.86 -2.98
CA LEU A 44 6.87 -0.11 -3.11
C LEU A 44 7.46 -0.11 -4.53
N ALA A 45 7.22 0.93 -5.34
CA ALA A 45 7.63 0.96 -6.75
C ALA A 45 9.15 0.81 -6.94
N GLU A 46 9.93 1.35 -6.01
CA GLU A 46 11.40 1.31 -6.02
C GLU A 46 12.00 0.24 -5.10
N LEU A 47 11.16 -0.64 -4.52
CA LEU A 47 11.64 -1.75 -3.73
C LEU A 47 12.27 -2.82 -4.64
N THR A 48 13.52 -3.18 -4.35
CA THR A 48 14.25 -4.15 -5.19
C THR A 48 13.87 -5.59 -4.89
N LEU A 49 13.55 -5.89 -3.63
CA LEU A 49 13.13 -7.21 -3.15
C LEU A 49 12.00 -7.04 -2.15
N VAL A 50 10.92 -7.79 -2.34
CA VAL A 50 9.79 -7.87 -1.42
C VAL A 50 9.84 -9.23 -0.72
N GLY A 51 9.88 -9.23 0.61
CA GLY A 51 9.83 -10.44 1.42
C GLY A 51 8.41 -10.98 1.61
N PRO A 52 8.26 -12.24 2.06
CA PRO A 52 6.95 -12.84 2.30
C PRO A 52 6.15 -12.15 3.42
N GLY A 53 6.81 -11.51 4.40
CA GLY A 53 6.16 -10.82 5.51
C GLY A 53 5.47 -9.50 5.14
N VAL A 54 5.59 -9.05 3.88
CA VAL A 54 4.92 -7.82 3.41
C VAL A 54 3.40 -7.86 3.55
N ALA A 55 2.77 -9.04 3.42
CA ALA A 55 1.32 -9.16 3.56
C ALA A 55 0.87 -8.92 5.00
N GLU A 56 1.60 -9.46 5.99
CA GLU A 56 1.34 -9.21 7.41
C GLU A 56 1.51 -7.73 7.76
N LEU A 57 2.51 -7.07 7.16
CA LEU A 57 2.73 -5.64 7.33
C LEU A 57 1.58 -4.82 6.78
N VAL A 58 1.08 -5.17 5.59
CA VAL A 58 -0.08 -4.50 5.00
C VAL A 58 -1.35 -4.77 5.77
N ALA A 59 -1.57 -5.99 6.26
CA ALA A 59 -2.70 -6.31 7.13
C ALA A 59 -2.71 -5.39 8.37
N GLY A 60 -1.57 -5.26 9.05
CA GLY A 60 -1.44 -4.37 10.20
C GLY A 60 -1.66 -2.88 9.87
N LEU A 61 -1.30 -2.45 8.65
CA LEU A 61 -1.61 -1.10 8.18
C LEU A 61 -3.11 -0.93 7.89
N VAL A 62 -3.76 -1.92 7.27
CA VAL A 62 -5.21 -1.91 7.02
C VAL A 62 -5.98 -1.80 8.34
N ASP A 63 -5.62 -2.61 9.34
CA ASP A 63 -6.23 -2.56 10.68
C ASP A 63 -6.10 -1.18 11.35
N THR A 64 -5.00 -0.48 11.08
CA THR A 64 -4.69 0.82 11.70
C THR A 64 -5.31 1.99 10.94
N CYS A 65 -5.26 1.96 9.59
CA CYS A 65 -5.58 3.10 8.74
C CYS A 65 -6.99 3.01 8.13
N GLY A 66 -7.59 1.83 8.10
CA GLY A 66 -8.88 1.53 7.49
C GLY A 66 -8.81 1.40 5.96
N ALA A 67 -8.25 2.39 5.26
CA ALA A 67 -8.16 2.42 3.81
C ALA A 67 -6.69 2.45 3.36
N VAL A 68 -6.20 1.30 2.87
CA VAL A 68 -4.83 1.15 2.37
C VAL A 68 -4.85 0.61 0.95
N CYS A 69 -3.98 1.12 0.09
CA CYS A 69 -3.63 0.49 -1.17
C CYS A 69 -2.10 0.39 -1.32
N VAL A 70 -1.64 -0.53 -2.18
CA VAL A 70 -0.21 -0.74 -2.44
C VAL A 70 0.12 -0.36 -3.87
N THR A 71 1.28 0.26 -4.09
CA THR A 71 1.80 0.49 -5.45
C THR A 71 3.08 -0.28 -5.68
N ALA A 72 3.16 -0.99 -6.81
CA ALA A 72 4.33 -1.75 -7.19
C ALA A 72 4.52 -1.72 -8.71
N ARG A 73 5.58 -1.05 -9.16
CA ARG A 73 5.89 -0.89 -10.58
C ARG A 73 6.49 -2.16 -11.20
N ARG A 74 7.36 -2.85 -10.46
CA ARG A 74 8.09 -4.03 -10.96
C ARG A 74 7.18 -5.25 -11.02
N HIS A 75 7.08 -5.89 -12.18
CA HIS A 75 6.25 -7.08 -12.38
C HIS A 75 6.56 -8.20 -11.37
N THR A 76 7.83 -8.47 -11.11
CA THR A 76 8.27 -9.49 -10.15
C THR A 76 7.78 -9.21 -8.74
N ALA A 77 7.84 -7.95 -8.29
CA ALA A 77 7.31 -7.54 -6.99
C ALA A 77 5.79 -7.78 -6.92
N ARG A 78 5.03 -7.39 -7.96
CA ARG A 78 3.58 -7.66 -8.01
C ARG A 78 3.25 -9.14 -7.92
N VAL A 79 3.98 -10.00 -8.63
CA VAL A 79 3.77 -11.45 -8.57
C VAL A 79 4.02 -12.00 -7.17
N ILE A 80 5.08 -11.54 -6.50
CA ILE A 80 5.38 -11.95 -5.11
C ILE A 80 4.26 -11.47 -4.18
N LEU A 81 3.91 -10.19 -4.25
CA LEU A 81 2.86 -9.57 -3.46
C LEU A 81 1.50 -10.29 -3.62
N GLN A 82 1.12 -10.63 -4.86
CA GLN A 82 -0.07 -11.42 -5.14
C GLN A 82 -0.01 -12.82 -4.53
N ARG A 83 1.12 -13.51 -4.65
CA ARG A 83 1.31 -14.84 -4.05
C ARG A 83 1.30 -14.81 -2.52
N SER A 84 1.67 -13.68 -1.92
CA SER A 84 1.56 -13.44 -0.48
C SER A 84 0.13 -13.14 0.00
N GLY A 85 -0.86 -13.10 -0.89
CA GLY A 85 -2.26 -12.86 -0.52
C GLY A 85 -2.62 -11.38 -0.36
N ILE A 86 -1.79 -10.44 -0.83
CA ILE A 86 -2.05 -9.01 -0.62
C ILE A 86 -3.34 -8.52 -1.28
N GLY A 87 -3.76 -9.21 -2.35
CA GLY A 87 -4.99 -8.90 -3.08
C GLY A 87 -6.25 -9.13 -2.26
N ASP A 88 -6.18 -10.00 -1.25
CA ASP A 88 -7.28 -10.23 -0.30
C ASP A 88 -7.35 -9.13 0.77
N LEU A 89 -6.30 -8.30 0.90
CA LEU A 89 -6.19 -7.26 1.92
C LEU A 89 -6.42 -5.86 1.37
N CYS A 90 -5.99 -5.59 0.13
CA CYS A 90 -6.04 -4.26 -0.46
C CYS A 90 -5.92 -4.28 -1.99
N VAL A 91 -6.28 -3.16 -2.61
CA VAL A 91 -6.07 -2.94 -4.05
C VAL A 91 -4.60 -2.61 -4.33
N MET A 92 -4.09 -3.12 -5.45
CA MET A 92 -2.73 -2.86 -5.92
C MET A 92 -2.74 -2.06 -7.23
N PHE A 93 -1.98 -0.97 -7.28
CA PHE A 93 -1.80 -0.14 -8.47
C PHE A 93 -0.36 -0.20 -8.98
N THR A 94 -0.15 0.33 -10.19
CA THR A 94 1.19 0.42 -10.79
C THR A 94 1.92 1.71 -10.46
N SER A 95 1.20 2.74 -10.02
CA SER A 95 1.73 4.04 -9.66
C SER A 95 0.92 4.70 -8.54
N VAL A 96 1.54 5.63 -7.81
CA VAL A 96 0.87 6.49 -6.82
C VAL A 96 -0.21 7.35 -7.47
N GLY A 97 0.03 7.83 -8.70
CA GLY A 97 -0.95 8.64 -9.44
C GLY A 97 -2.26 7.89 -9.67
N ASP A 98 -2.20 6.63 -10.12
CA ASP A 98 -3.39 5.80 -10.32
C ASP A 98 -4.14 5.56 -9.02
N ALA A 99 -3.41 5.32 -7.92
CA ALA A 99 -3.99 5.14 -6.60
C ALA A 99 -4.73 6.41 -6.14
N LEU A 100 -4.09 7.58 -6.22
CA LEU A 100 -4.70 8.85 -5.85
C LEU A 100 -5.91 9.18 -6.74
N GLN A 101 -5.82 8.90 -8.05
CA GLN A 101 -6.94 9.08 -8.96
C GLN A 101 -8.14 8.19 -8.56
N ALA A 102 -7.91 6.92 -8.23
CA ALA A 102 -8.96 6.01 -7.78
C ALA A 102 -9.64 6.50 -6.49
N LEU A 103 -8.87 7.08 -5.55
CA LEU A 103 -9.42 7.71 -4.34
C LEU A 103 -10.33 8.89 -4.69
N ARG A 104 -9.84 9.81 -5.55
CA ARG A 104 -10.59 11.00 -5.95
C ARG A 104 -11.88 10.64 -6.70
N LEU A 105 -11.84 9.60 -7.53
CA LEU A 105 -13.01 9.09 -8.23
C LEU A 105 -14.05 8.54 -7.25
N ALA A 106 -13.64 7.76 -6.24
CA ALA A 106 -14.55 7.25 -5.21
C ALA A 106 -15.18 8.39 -4.38
N GLU A 107 -14.39 9.39 -3.99
CA GLU A 107 -14.92 10.58 -3.30
C GLU A 107 -15.93 11.36 -4.16
N ALA A 108 -15.77 11.34 -5.48
CA ALA A 108 -16.70 11.93 -6.44
C ALA A 108 -17.89 11.01 -6.79
N GLY A 109 -17.97 9.81 -6.22
CA GLY A 109 -19.06 8.85 -6.43
C GLY A 109 -18.90 7.92 -7.64
N TYR A 110 -17.71 7.86 -8.24
CA TYR A 110 -17.39 6.98 -9.38
C TYR A 110 -16.76 5.67 -8.90
N GLY A 111 -17.59 4.74 -8.40
CA GLY A 111 -17.18 3.40 -7.95
C GLY A 111 -16.60 3.39 -6.53
N ALA A 112 -16.17 2.23 -6.04
CA ALA A 112 -15.68 2.10 -4.67
C ALA A 112 -14.19 2.48 -4.48
N GLY A 113 -13.45 2.75 -5.55
CA GLY A 113 -12.04 3.16 -5.47
C GLY A 113 -11.15 2.11 -4.82
N TRP A 114 -10.70 2.35 -3.59
CA TRP A 114 -9.80 1.44 -2.86
C TRP A 114 -10.52 0.33 -2.10
N SER A 115 -11.83 0.43 -1.89
CA SER A 115 -12.61 -0.55 -1.13
C SER A 115 -13.15 -1.71 -1.98
N GLU A 116 -13.04 -1.65 -3.31
CA GLU A 116 -13.61 -2.67 -4.21
C GLU A 116 -12.79 -3.98 -4.30
N GLY A 117 -11.65 -4.07 -3.61
CA GLY A 117 -10.83 -5.30 -3.57
C GLY A 117 -11.42 -6.44 -2.73
N LEU A 118 -12.38 -6.15 -1.84
CA LEU A 118 -12.87 -7.11 -0.83
C LEU A 118 -14.31 -7.59 -1.03
N GLU A 119 -15.17 -6.82 -1.71
CA GLU A 119 -16.58 -7.19 -1.91
C GLU A 119 -16.85 -8.01 -3.19
N ALA A 120 -15.92 -8.02 -4.15
CA ALA A 120 -16.08 -8.76 -5.41
C ALA A 120 -15.72 -10.27 -5.33
N ALA A 121 -15.34 -10.77 -4.14
CA ALA A 121 -14.90 -12.15 -3.92
C ALA A 121 -15.82 -12.97 -2.97
N ARG A 122 -17.10 -12.59 -2.85
CA ARG A 122 -18.14 -13.37 -2.15
C ARG A 122 -19.31 -13.72 -3.05
#